data_AF-A0A0F9BXJ3-F1
#
_entry.id   AF-A0A0F9BXJ3-F1
#
_cell.length_a   1.000
_cell.length_b   1.000
_cell.length_c   1.000
_cell.angle_alpha   90.00
_cell.angle_beta   90.00
_cell.angle_gamma   90.00
#
_symmetry.space_group_name_H-M   'P 1'
#
loop_
_entity.id
_entity.type
_entity.pdbx_description
1 polymer ?
#
loop_
_entity_poly.entity_id
_entity_poly.type
_entity_poly.pdbx_seq_one_letter_code
_entity_poly.pdbx_strand_id
1 'polypeptide(L)'
;MRLQKEFFKGFKVFKKLAEYVASKAFIFLTIFVLGSVTGIAYALIKLDRDNYLASVRSNLEEAMHVTTDQIQLRFFEAVLVAKTVESILLVSGGTVEKQISRVVEEYQRHNPAVIAVALAPDLEVTHSFPQTKNRGSIGLKYWEIPAQMAGVAQAFRNHSPVVDGPVSLVQGGEGYILHYPVFLPNPDLNNDQFWGIISIVIQSESLLGKQQYELHDAESYMFTLRQLKASGLPAATATGYDP
;
A
#
# COMPACT_ATOMS: atom_id res chain seq x y z
N MET A 1 -76.88 -15.60 62.56
CA MET A 1 -75.61 -14.98 63.03
C MET A 1 -74.32 -15.74 62.64
N ARG A 2 -74.37 -17.04 62.28
CA ARG A 2 -73.18 -17.82 61.83
C ARG A 2 -72.80 -17.59 60.36
N LEU A 3 -73.77 -17.47 59.44
CA LEU A 3 -73.53 -17.26 58.00
C LEU A 3 -72.85 -15.91 57.65
N GLN A 4 -73.09 -14.85 58.43
CA GLN A 4 -72.51 -13.53 58.16
C GLN A 4 -71.00 -13.45 58.52
N LYS A 5 -70.54 -14.25 59.49
CA LYS A 5 -69.12 -14.32 59.90
C LYS A 5 -68.26 -15.10 58.90
N GLU A 6 -68.79 -16.16 58.31
CA GLU A 6 -68.10 -16.92 57.25
C GLU A 6 -67.93 -16.09 55.97
N PHE A 7 -68.95 -15.33 55.58
CA PHE A 7 -68.89 -14.42 54.42
C PHE A 7 -67.84 -13.31 54.58
N PHE A 8 -67.75 -12.72 55.77
CA PHE A 8 -66.75 -11.68 56.08
C PHE A 8 -65.32 -12.23 56.17
N LYS A 9 -65.17 -13.52 56.55
CA LYS A 9 -63.89 -14.22 56.60
C LYS A 9 -63.38 -14.54 55.19
N GLY A 10 -64.26 -15.00 54.29
CA GLY A 10 -63.94 -15.21 52.87
C GLY A 10 -63.49 -13.93 52.17
N PHE A 11 -64.15 -12.79 52.41
CA PHE A 11 -63.77 -11.50 51.84
C PHE A 11 -62.38 -11.02 52.31
N LYS A 12 -62.04 -11.24 53.59
CA LYS A 12 -60.72 -10.92 54.15
C LYS A 12 -59.60 -11.80 53.56
N VAL A 13 -59.91 -13.07 53.27
CA VAL A 13 -58.98 -14.01 52.62
C VAL A 13 -58.76 -13.63 51.16
N PHE A 14 -59.81 -13.27 50.42
CA PHE A 14 -59.70 -12.76 49.04
C PHE A 14 -58.87 -11.48 48.96
N LYS A 15 -59.04 -10.54 49.89
CA LYS A 15 -58.25 -9.31 49.94
C LYS A 15 -56.76 -9.57 50.22
N LYS A 16 -56.44 -10.47 51.16
CA LYS A 16 -55.05 -10.92 51.41
C LYS A 16 -54.45 -11.65 50.21
N LEU A 17 -55.24 -12.45 49.50
CA LEU A 17 -54.80 -13.14 48.28
C LEU A 17 -54.49 -12.14 47.15
N ALA A 18 -55.34 -11.12 46.98
CA ALA A 18 -55.13 -10.05 46.00
C ALA A 18 -53.87 -9.21 46.31
N GLU A 19 -53.64 -8.84 47.57
CA GLU A 19 -52.43 -8.13 48.01
C GLU A 19 -51.16 -8.98 47.81
N TYR A 20 -51.24 -10.29 48.06
CA TYR A 20 -50.14 -11.23 47.82
C TYR A 20 -49.80 -11.38 46.34
N VAL A 21 -50.82 -11.50 45.48
CA VAL A 21 -50.64 -11.58 44.03
C VAL A 21 -50.09 -10.27 43.46
N ALA A 22 -50.58 -9.12 43.94
CA ALA A 22 -50.07 -7.81 43.52
C ALA A 22 -48.60 -7.59 43.90
N SER A 23 -48.19 -8.01 45.11
CA SER A 23 -46.79 -7.94 45.54
C SER A 23 -45.86 -8.83 44.70
N LYS A 24 -46.28 -10.07 44.39
CA LYS A 24 -45.50 -10.93 43.50
C LYS A 24 -45.43 -10.38 42.08
N ALA A 25 -46.54 -9.86 41.55
CA ALA A 25 -46.57 -9.23 40.23
C ALA A 25 -45.60 -8.03 40.14
N PHE A 26 -45.51 -7.23 41.20
CA PHE A 26 -44.54 -6.13 41.28
C PHE A 26 -43.10 -6.63 41.25
N ILE A 27 -42.76 -7.68 42.02
CA ILE A 27 -41.41 -8.27 42.00
C ILE A 27 -41.07 -8.80 40.61
N PHE A 28 -41.99 -9.52 39.96
CA PHE A 28 -41.78 -10.00 38.58
C PHE A 28 -41.58 -8.85 37.60
N LEU A 29 -42.35 -7.76 37.72
CA LEU A 29 -42.19 -6.57 36.89
C LEU A 29 -40.82 -5.92 37.09
N THR A 30 -40.34 -5.79 38.33
CA THR A 30 -39.01 -5.19 38.60
C THR A 30 -37.87 -6.03 38.04
N ILE A 31 -37.93 -7.36 38.16
CA ILE A 31 -36.93 -8.27 37.58
C ILE A 31 -36.96 -8.18 36.05
N PHE A 32 -38.15 -8.12 35.46
CA PHE A 32 -38.32 -7.95 34.02
C PHE A 32 -37.69 -6.63 33.54
N VAL A 33 -37.97 -5.52 34.21
CA VAL A 33 -37.38 -4.21 33.90
C VAL A 33 -35.85 -4.26 34.02
N LEU A 34 -35.32 -4.83 35.10
CA LEU A 34 -33.87 -4.93 35.30
C LEU A 34 -33.21 -5.81 34.22
N GLY A 35 -33.86 -6.91 33.85
CA GLY A 35 -33.44 -7.77 32.75
C GLY A 35 -33.46 -7.04 31.40
N SER A 36 -34.51 -6.27 31.11
CA SER A 36 -34.59 -5.44 29.91
C SER A 36 -33.50 -4.38 29.86
N VAL A 37 -33.26 -3.66 30.96
CA VAL A 37 -32.19 -2.64 31.02
C VAL A 37 -30.82 -3.28 30.78
N THR A 38 -30.55 -4.43 31.39
CA THR A 38 -29.29 -5.17 31.20
C THR A 38 -29.14 -5.67 29.77
N GLY A 39 -30.22 -6.20 29.17
CA GLY A 39 -30.23 -6.66 27.79
C GLY A 39 -30.00 -5.53 26.79
N ILE A 40 -30.62 -4.37 27.00
CA ILE A 40 -30.42 -3.18 26.17
C ILE A 40 -28.99 -2.67 26.31
N ALA A 41 -28.46 -2.55 27.54
CA ALA A 41 -27.09 -2.13 27.78
C ALA A 41 -26.07 -3.06 27.09
N TYR A 42 -26.28 -4.37 27.20
CA TYR A 42 -25.45 -5.36 26.50
C TYR A 42 -25.54 -5.23 24.98
N ALA A 43 -26.76 -5.06 24.43
CA ALA A 43 -26.97 -4.89 23.00
C ALA A 43 -26.29 -3.61 22.47
N LEU A 44 -26.36 -2.50 23.21
CA LEU A 44 -25.69 -1.25 22.86
C LEU A 44 -24.17 -1.39 22.87
N ILE A 45 -23.59 -2.01 23.91
CA ILE A 45 -22.14 -2.24 23.99
C ILE A 45 -21.66 -3.15 22.85
N LYS A 46 -22.44 -4.20 22.55
CA LYS A 46 -22.10 -5.10 21.45
C LYS A 46 -22.16 -4.37 20.10
N LEU A 47 -23.20 -3.58 19.86
CA LEU A 47 -23.35 -2.80 18.64
C LEU A 47 -22.23 -1.76 18.48
N ASP A 48 -21.87 -1.07 19.56
CA ASP A 48 -20.78 -0.08 19.57
C ASP A 48 -19.43 -0.74 19.23
N ARG A 49 -19.14 -1.89 19.84
CA ARG A 49 -17.93 -2.66 19.53
C ARG A 49 -17.90 -3.13 18.07
N ASP A 50 -19.01 -3.65 17.56
CA ASP A 50 -19.09 -4.15 16.19
C ASP A 50 -18.95 -2.99 15.19
N ASN A 51 -19.55 -1.83 15.47
CA ASN A 51 -19.38 -0.60 14.69
C ASN A 51 -17.94 -0.09 14.74
N TYR A 52 -17.31 -0.07 15.91
CA TYR A 52 -15.92 0.36 16.07
C TYR A 52 -14.96 -0.50 15.24
N LEU A 53 -15.10 -1.83 15.32
CA LEU A 53 -14.30 -2.76 14.51
C LEU A 53 -14.55 -2.57 13.00
N ALA A 54 -15.78 -2.31 12.60
CA ALA A 54 -16.12 -2.02 11.21
C ALA A 54 -15.47 -0.71 10.72
N SER A 55 -15.48 0.34 11.55
CA SER A 55 -14.84 1.63 11.24
C SER A 55 -13.32 1.50 11.12
N VAL A 56 -12.65 0.81 12.05
CA VAL A 56 -11.20 0.57 11.99
C VAL A 56 -10.83 -0.17 10.70
N ARG A 57 -11.58 -1.21 10.35
CA ARG A 57 -11.36 -1.96 9.11
C ARG A 57 -11.57 -1.09 7.87
N SER A 58 -12.63 -0.29 7.84
CA SER A 58 -12.91 0.62 6.72
C SER A 58 -11.78 1.64 6.53
N ASN A 59 -11.27 2.22 7.62
CA ASN A 59 -10.18 3.19 7.57
C ASN A 59 -8.87 2.54 7.08
N LEU A 60 -8.60 1.30 7.49
CA LEU A 60 -7.46 0.52 7.00
C LEU A 60 -7.58 0.23 5.50
N GLU A 61 -8.76 -0.20 5.04
CA GLU A 61 -9.02 -0.47 3.63
C GLU A 61 -8.85 0.81 2.80
N GLU A 62 -9.39 1.94 3.26
CA GLU A 62 -9.20 3.24 2.61
C GLU A 62 -7.72 3.64 2.53
N ALA A 63 -6.99 3.55 3.65
CA ALA A 63 -5.56 3.87 3.69
C ALA A 63 -4.75 2.97 2.73
N MET A 64 -5.09 1.69 2.65
CA MET A 64 -4.46 0.73 1.73
C MET A 64 -4.73 1.09 0.26
N HIS A 65 -5.97 1.44 -0.07
CA HIS A 65 -6.34 1.85 -1.43
C HIS A 65 -5.63 3.13 -1.84
N VAL A 66 -5.70 4.18 -1.02
CA VAL A 66 -5.04 5.46 -1.28
C VAL A 66 -3.53 5.27 -1.46
N THR A 67 -2.89 4.49 -0.58
CA THR A 67 -1.45 4.22 -0.65
C THR A 67 -1.10 3.44 -1.92
N THR A 68 -1.90 2.42 -2.28
CA THR A 68 -1.67 1.61 -3.47
C THR A 68 -1.77 2.45 -4.74
N ASP A 69 -2.83 3.25 -4.87
CA ASP A 69 -3.08 4.09 -6.04
C ASP A 69 -1.94 5.08 -6.27
N GLN A 70 -1.41 5.66 -5.20
CA GLN A 70 -0.29 6.59 -5.30
C GLN A 70 1.02 5.91 -5.69
N ILE A 71 1.30 4.74 -5.14
CA ILE A 71 2.47 3.95 -5.53
C ILE A 71 2.37 3.61 -7.02
N GLN A 72 1.20 3.15 -7.47
CA GLN A 72 0.96 2.86 -8.89
C GLN A 72 1.19 4.11 -9.76
N LEU A 73 0.67 5.26 -9.34
CA LEU A 73 0.86 6.53 -10.05
C LEU A 73 2.34 6.88 -10.18
N ARG A 74 3.12 6.79 -9.09
CA ARG A 74 4.56 7.10 -9.11
C ARG A 74 5.33 6.20 -10.07
N PHE A 75 5.04 4.90 -10.10
CA PHE A 75 5.64 3.99 -11.08
C PHE A 75 5.19 4.28 -12.51
N PHE A 76 3.92 4.62 -12.72
CA PHE A 76 3.41 5.01 -14.03
C PHE A 76 4.12 6.29 -14.55
N GLU A 77 4.33 7.28 -13.69
CA GLU A 77 5.09 8.48 -14.04
C GLU A 77 6.55 8.16 -14.38
N ALA A 78 7.18 7.24 -13.65
CA ALA A 78 8.53 6.78 -13.97
C ALA A 78 8.59 6.12 -15.36
N VAL A 79 7.60 5.30 -15.71
CA VAL A 79 7.47 4.71 -17.06
C VAL A 79 7.31 5.80 -18.13
N LEU A 80 6.51 6.84 -17.87
CA LEU A 80 6.31 7.95 -18.81
C LEU A 80 7.60 8.74 -19.08
N VAL A 81 8.42 8.93 -18.04
CA VAL A 81 9.72 9.59 -18.16
C VAL A 81 10.68 8.72 -18.97
N ALA A 82 10.76 7.42 -18.69
CA ALA A 82 11.59 6.50 -19.46
C ALA A 82 11.19 6.50 -20.95
N LYS A 83 9.88 6.46 -21.25
CA LYS A 83 9.35 6.54 -22.62
C LYS A 83 9.68 7.86 -23.31
N THR A 84 9.65 8.96 -22.56
CA THR A 84 10.05 10.28 -23.06
C THR A 84 11.55 10.27 -23.42
N VAL A 85 12.39 9.73 -22.54
CA VAL A 85 13.83 9.57 -22.78
C VAL A 85 14.11 8.69 -23.99
N GLU A 86 13.44 7.53 -24.12
CA GLU A 86 13.47 6.67 -25.31
C GLU A 86 13.11 7.45 -26.58
N SER A 87 12.05 8.26 -26.54
CA SER A 87 11.63 9.08 -27.67
C SER A 87 12.70 10.09 -28.09
N ILE A 88 13.43 10.67 -27.13
CA ILE A 88 14.54 11.59 -27.44
C ILE A 88 15.72 10.81 -28.06
N LEU A 89 16.01 9.59 -27.58
CA LEU A 89 17.05 8.71 -28.14
C LEU A 89 16.74 8.33 -29.60
N LEU A 90 15.47 8.08 -29.94
CA LEU A 90 15.03 7.78 -31.31
C LEU A 90 15.32 8.91 -32.30
N VAL A 91 15.19 10.17 -31.85
CA VAL A 91 15.30 11.35 -32.73
C VAL A 91 16.74 11.81 -32.91
N SER A 92 17.62 11.56 -31.92
CA SER A 92 18.90 12.25 -31.80
C SER A 92 20.06 11.25 -31.72
N GLY A 93 20.70 10.98 -32.86
CA GLY A 93 21.88 10.10 -32.95
C GLY A 93 23.17 10.64 -32.32
N GLY A 94 23.14 11.23 -31.10
CA GLY A 94 24.37 11.42 -30.31
C GLY A 94 24.51 12.64 -29.38
N THR A 95 23.64 13.66 -29.36
CA THR A 95 23.76 14.80 -28.39
C THR A 95 22.47 15.06 -27.62
N VAL A 96 22.05 14.02 -26.90
CA VAL A 96 20.74 13.84 -26.23
C VAL A 96 20.76 14.36 -24.78
N GLU A 97 21.95 14.56 -24.22
CA GLU A 97 22.20 14.70 -22.78
C GLU A 97 21.50 15.90 -22.14
N LYS A 98 21.55 17.09 -22.77
CA LYS A 98 20.90 18.30 -22.21
C LYS A 98 19.38 18.18 -22.18
N GLN A 99 18.79 17.54 -23.18
CA GLN A 99 17.34 17.34 -23.26
C GLN A 99 16.89 16.34 -22.19
N ILE A 100 17.60 15.21 -22.07
CA ILE A 100 17.34 14.22 -21.02
C ILE A 100 17.53 14.83 -19.63
N SER A 101 18.61 15.58 -19.39
CA SER A 101 18.86 16.23 -18.10
C SER A 101 17.68 17.12 -17.70
N ARG A 102 17.15 17.93 -18.64
CA ARG A 102 16.00 18.80 -18.37
C ARG A 102 14.75 18.00 -17.99
N VAL A 103 14.44 16.94 -18.74
CA VAL A 103 13.28 16.07 -18.45
C VAL A 103 13.43 15.40 -17.10
N VAL A 104 14.61 14.84 -16.79
CA VAL A 104 14.88 14.16 -15.52
C VAL A 104 14.85 15.15 -14.36
N GLU A 105 15.44 16.33 -14.49
CA GLU A 105 15.40 17.38 -13.45
C GLU A 105 13.97 17.86 -13.19
N GLU A 106 13.17 18.06 -14.24
CA GLU A 106 11.77 18.44 -14.10
C GLU A 106 10.94 17.35 -13.41
N TYR A 107 11.19 16.08 -13.76
CA TYR A 107 10.58 14.95 -13.10
C TYR A 107 10.95 14.86 -11.62
N GLN A 108 12.23 14.98 -11.28
CA GLN A 108 12.71 14.92 -9.89
C GLN A 108 12.19 16.07 -9.02
N ARG A 109 11.91 17.25 -9.60
CA ARG A 109 11.26 18.35 -8.86
C ARG A 109 9.88 17.97 -8.35
N HIS A 110 9.12 17.17 -9.10
CA HIS A 110 7.79 16.70 -8.70
C HIS A 110 7.86 15.35 -7.96
N ASN A 111 8.93 14.58 -8.17
CA ASN A 111 9.17 13.28 -7.56
C ASN A 111 10.53 13.22 -6.87
N PRO A 112 10.69 13.84 -5.69
CA PRO A 112 11.97 13.90 -4.98
C PRO A 112 12.47 12.53 -4.51
N ALA A 113 11.60 11.51 -4.49
CA ALA A 113 11.97 10.12 -4.20
C ALA A 113 12.84 9.49 -5.32
N VAL A 114 12.79 10.04 -6.53
CA VAL A 114 13.60 9.58 -7.67
C VAL A 114 14.98 10.19 -7.56
N ILE A 115 15.99 9.36 -7.36
CA ILE A 115 17.36 9.81 -7.10
C ILE A 115 18.28 9.67 -8.31
N ALA A 116 17.98 8.74 -9.22
CA ALA A 116 18.80 8.52 -10.41
C ALA A 116 17.97 8.02 -11.60
N VAL A 117 18.37 8.45 -12.80
CA VAL A 117 17.94 7.87 -14.08
C VAL A 117 19.21 7.48 -14.86
N ALA A 118 19.46 6.19 -14.99
CA ALA A 118 20.64 5.64 -15.64
C ALA A 118 20.30 5.12 -17.04
N LEU A 119 21.16 5.46 -18.01
CA LEU A 119 21.11 4.95 -19.37
C LEU A 119 22.22 3.92 -19.55
N ALA A 120 21.82 2.72 -19.96
CA ALA A 120 22.76 1.61 -20.13
C ALA A 120 22.57 0.93 -21.48
N PRO A 121 23.10 1.52 -22.57
CA PRO A 121 23.24 0.82 -23.83
C PRO A 121 24.08 -0.45 -23.62
N ASP A 122 23.71 -1.54 -24.30
CA ASP A 122 24.38 -2.85 -24.19
C ASP A 122 24.54 -3.35 -22.74
N LEU A 123 23.71 -2.87 -21.81
CA LEU A 123 23.73 -3.16 -20.37
C LEU A 123 24.93 -2.62 -19.58
N GLU A 124 25.65 -1.64 -20.14
CA GLU A 124 26.68 -0.86 -19.43
C GLU A 124 26.22 0.59 -19.25
N VAL A 125 26.18 1.07 -18.01
CA VAL A 125 25.74 2.42 -17.68
C VAL A 125 26.70 3.45 -18.27
N THR A 126 26.27 4.15 -19.32
CA THR A 126 27.08 5.22 -19.96
C THR A 126 26.75 6.59 -19.41
N HIS A 127 25.51 6.81 -18.96
CA HIS A 127 25.05 8.08 -18.41
C HIS A 127 24.17 7.84 -17.19
N SER A 128 24.22 8.77 -16.24
CA SER A 128 23.35 8.72 -15.07
C SER A 128 22.97 10.14 -14.65
N PHE A 129 21.69 10.41 -14.50
CA PHE A 129 21.14 11.75 -14.28
C PHE A 129 20.55 11.90 -12.88
N PRO A 130 20.73 13.05 -12.21
CA PRO A 130 21.67 14.12 -12.56
C PRO A 130 23.14 13.66 -12.41
N GLN A 131 23.99 14.00 -13.37
CA GLN A 131 25.37 13.51 -13.41
C GLN A 131 26.22 13.92 -12.21
N THR A 132 25.94 15.10 -11.64
CA THR A 132 26.68 15.63 -10.49
C THR A 132 26.61 14.73 -9.27
N LYS A 133 25.49 14.01 -9.07
CA LYS A 133 25.27 13.13 -7.92
C LYS A 133 25.55 11.66 -8.25
N ASN A 134 25.28 11.23 -9.48
CA ASN A 134 25.23 9.82 -9.83
C ASN A 134 26.44 9.31 -10.64
N ARG A 135 27.52 10.09 -10.71
CA ARG A 135 28.72 9.76 -11.49
C ARG A 135 29.34 8.41 -11.11
N GLY A 136 29.22 7.99 -9.85
CA GLY A 136 29.74 6.70 -9.38
C GLY A 136 29.03 5.46 -9.97
N SER A 137 27.89 5.64 -10.63
CA SER A 137 27.19 4.55 -11.34
C SER A 137 27.60 4.43 -12.82
N ILE A 138 28.33 5.40 -13.37
CA ILE A 138 28.79 5.35 -14.76
C ILE A 138 29.92 4.32 -14.89
N GLY A 139 29.85 3.48 -15.92
CA GLY A 139 30.73 2.32 -16.13
C GLY A 139 30.23 1.05 -15.44
N LEU A 140 29.11 1.10 -14.73
CA LEU A 140 28.51 -0.08 -14.11
C LEU A 140 27.97 -1.04 -15.17
N LYS A 141 28.34 -2.31 -15.06
CA LYS A 141 27.90 -3.38 -15.95
C LYS A 141 26.88 -4.26 -15.24
N TYR A 142 25.65 -4.35 -15.76
CA TYR A 142 24.59 -5.08 -15.05
C TYR A 142 24.89 -6.57 -14.87
N TRP A 143 25.62 -7.18 -15.80
CA TRP A 143 26.01 -8.60 -15.69
C TRP A 143 27.00 -8.87 -14.54
N GLU A 144 27.62 -7.84 -13.97
CA GLU A 144 28.49 -7.96 -12.79
C GLU A 144 27.70 -7.88 -11.48
N ILE A 145 26.40 -7.53 -11.53
CA ILE A 145 25.50 -7.44 -10.38
C ILE A 145 24.31 -8.39 -10.59
N PRO A 146 24.42 -9.67 -10.20
CA PRO A 146 23.37 -10.67 -10.38
C PRO A 146 22.01 -10.24 -9.81
N ALA A 147 22.01 -9.49 -8.70
CA ALA A 147 20.80 -9.01 -8.04
C ALA A 147 19.97 -8.05 -8.93
N GLN A 148 20.60 -7.27 -9.80
CA GLN A 148 19.92 -6.35 -10.72
C GLN A 148 19.75 -6.97 -12.12
N MET A 149 20.67 -7.86 -12.51
CA MET A 149 20.60 -8.54 -13.82
C MET A 149 19.32 -9.37 -13.99
N ALA A 150 18.77 -9.91 -12.89
CA ALA A 150 17.53 -10.70 -12.94
C ALA A 150 16.34 -9.88 -13.47
N GLY A 151 16.10 -8.67 -12.94
CA GLY A 151 15.03 -7.79 -13.42
C GLY A 151 15.33 -7.18 -14.77
N VAL A 152 16.58 -6.83 -15.07
CA VAL A 152 16.99 -6.39 -16.42
C VAL A 152 16.67 -7.46 -17.46
N ALA A 153 17.03 -8.72 -17.19
CA ALA A 153 16.74 -9.83 -18.08
C ALA A 153 15.22 -10.10 -18.20
N GLN A 154 14.45 -9.89 -17.11
CA GLN A 154 13.00 -10.01 -17.15
C GLN A 154 12.37 -8.90 -17.99
N ALA A 155 12.81 -7.65 -17.84
CA ALA A 155 12.34 -6.51 -18.62
C ALA A 155 12.60 -6.74 -20.11
N PHE A 156 13.81 -7.17 -20.45
CA PHE A 156 14.18 -7.55 -21.82
C PHE A 156 13.24 -8.64 -22.37
N ARG A 157 13.08 -9.77 -21.67
CA ARG A 157 12.23 -10.89 -22.15
C ARG A 157 10.76 -10.51 -22.30
N ASN A 158 10.25 -9.66 -21.41
CA ASN A 158 8.84 -9.28 -21.40
C ASN A 158 8.54 -8.14 -22.37
N HIS A 159 9.56 -7.45 -22.91
CA HIS A 159 9.40 -6.20 -23.67
C HIS A 159 8.57 -5.17 -22.89
N SER A 160 8.68 -5.19 -21.56
CA SER A 160 7.88 -4.36 -20.67
C SER A 160 8.69 -3.89 -19.47
N PRO A 161 8.33 -2.75 -18.86
CA PRO A 161 8.99 -2.30 -17.63
C PRO A 161 8.85 -3.34 -16.51
N VAL A 162 9.90 -3.47 -15.70
CA VAL A 162 9.91 -4.33 -14.51
C VAL A 162 10.40 -3.53 -13.32
N VAL A 163 9.77 -3.70 -12.17
CA VAL A 163 10.20 -3.10 -10.91
C VAL A 163 10.86 -4.17 -10.05
N ASP A 164 12.11 -3.92 -9.67
CA ASP A 164 12.85 -4.67 -8.67
C ASP A 164 12.91 -3.87 -7.36
N GLY A 165 12.93 -4.57 -6.22
CA GLY A 165 13.19 -3.94 -4.93
C GLY A 165 12.43 -4.56 -3.75
N PRO A 166 12.78 -4.15 -2.52
CA PRO A 166 13.90 -3.25 -2.20
C PRO A 166 15.26 -3.95 -2.42
N VAL A 167 16.20 -3.26 -3.06
CA VAL A 167 17.58 -3.73 -3.30
C VAL A 167 18.58 -2.73 -2.75
N SER A 168 19.77 -3.22 -2.35
CA SER A 168 20.89 -2.35 -2.00
C SER A 168 21.40 -1.63 -3.24
N LEU A 169 21.45 -0.31 -3.17
CA LEU A 169 21.88 0.52 -4.28
C LEU A 169 23.41 0.63 -4.30
N VAL A 170 23.99 0.68 -5.50
CA VAL A 170 25.44 0.90 -5.69
C VAL A 170 25.87 2.26 -5.11
N GLN A 171 24.95 3.23 -5.07
CA GLN A 171 25.15 4.56 -4.51
C GLN A 171 24.97 4.62 -2.98
N GLY A 172 24.63 3.49 -2.34
CA GLY A 172 24.31 3.38 -0.91
C GLY A 172 22.80 3.47 -0.62
N GLY A 173 22.37 2.83 0.47
CA GLY A 173 20.97 2.75 0.89
C GLY A 173 20.16 1.65 0.18
N GLU A 174 18.84 1.65 0.42
CA GLU A 174 17.88 0.74 -0.22
C GLU A 174 16.89 1.50 -1.11
N GLY A 175 16.55 0.89 -2.25
CA GLY A 175 15.60 1.47 -3.18
C GLY A 175 14.93 0.46 -4.08
N TYR A 176 13.98 0.97 -4.86
CA TYR A 176 13.33 0.26 -5.95
C TYR A 176 13.94 0.74 -7.26
N ILE A 177 14.09 -0.18 -8.21
CA ILE A 177 14.62 0.12 -9.53
C ILE A 177 13.58 -0.28 -10.57
N LEU A 178 13.13 0.68 -11.36
CA LEU A 178 12.33 0.42 -12.55
C LEU A 178 13.27 0.24 -13.74
N HIS A 179 13.29 -0.96 -14.31
CA HIS A 179 14.01 -1.31 -15.53
C HIS A 179 13.06 -1.19 -16.73
N TYR A 180 13.29 -0.20 -17.58
CA TYR A 180 12.56 0.02 -18.82
C TYR A 180 13.41 -0.44 -20.02
N PRO A 181 12.98 -1.47 -20.77
CA PRO A 181 13.73 -1.96 -21.94
C PRO A 181 13.52 -1.01 -23.12
N VAL A 182 14.61 -0.65 -23.78
CA VAL A 182 14.58 0.25 -24.94
C VAL A 182 14.94 -0.53 -26.20
N PHE A 183 14.09 -0.40 -27.20
CA PHE A 183 14.30 -0.99 -28.52
C PHE A 183 14.29 0.14 -29.55
N LEU A 184 15.36 0.27 -30.32
CA LEU A 184 15.50 1.30 -31.35
C LEU A 184 15.46 0.65 -32.74
N PRO A 185 14.85 1.30 -33.74
CA PRO A 185 14.83 0.78 -35.11
C PRO A 185 16.25 0.56 -35.64
N ASN A 186 16.52 -0.63 -36.16
CA ASN A 186 17.76 -0.92 -36.87
C ASN A 186 17.50 -0.91 -38.39
N PRO A 187 18.06 0.06 -39.14
CA PRO A 187 17.87 0.18 -40.59
C PRO A 187 18.31 -1.06 -41.38
N ASP A 188 19.30 -1.81 -40.87
CA ASP A 188 19.88 -2.97 -41.54
C ASP A 188 19.06 -4.25 -41.34
N LEU A 189 18.28 -4.32 -40.24
CA LEU A 189 17.55 -5.54 -39.83
C LEU A 189 16.04 -5.45 -40.08
N ASN A 190 15.52 -4.29 -40.50
CA ASN A 190 14.09 -4.02 -40.67
C ASN A 190 13.23 -4.42 -39.44
N ASN A 191 13.83 -4.36 -38.26
CA ASN A 191 13.20 -4.67 -36.98
C ASN A 191 13.84 -3.80 -35.88
N ASP A 192 13.16 -3.66 -34.75
CA ASP A 192 13.69 -2.97 -33.58
C ASP A 192 14.76 -3.85 -32.92
N GLN A 193 15.93 -3.26 -32.69
CA GLN A 193 17.03 -3.89 -31.97
C GLN A 193 17.00 -3.44 -30.52
N PHE A 194 17.27 -4.38 -29.61
CA PHE A 194 17.49 -4.02 -28.21
C PHE A 194 18.70 -3.12 -28.09
N TRP A 195 18.46 -1.88 -27.65
CA TRP A 195 19.51 -0.90 -27.44
C TRP A 195 20.11 -1.02 -26.05
N GLY A 196 19.28 -1.33 -25.05
CA GLY A 196 19.71 -1.39 -23.66
C GLY A 196 18.56 -1.13 -22.69
N ILE A 197 18.91 -0.69 -21.49
CA ILE A 197 17.94 -0.45 -20.42
C ILE A 197 18.04 1.00 -19.92
N ILE A 198 16.89 1.61 -19.66
CA ILE A 198 16.77 2.81 -18.83
C ILE A 198 16.39 2.34 -17.43
N SER A 199 17.20 2.69 -16.42
CA SER A 199 16.92 2.32 -15.03
C SER A 199 16.64 3.54 -14.18
N ILE A 200 15.45 3.59 -13.57
CA ILE A 200 15.03 4.68 -12.69
C ILE A 200 15.08 4.19 -11.25
N VAL A 201 15.86 4.86 -10.42
CA VAL A 201 16.08 4.50 -9.02
C VAL A 201 15.23 5.39 -8.12
N ILE A 202 14.42 4.74 -7.28
CA ILE A 202 13.51 5.38 -6.33
C ILE A 202 13.89 4.96 -4.91
N GLN A 203 14.19 5.92 -4.04
CA GLN A 203 14.56 5.64 -2.66
C GLN A 203 13.38 5.09 -1.85
N SER A 204 13.58 3.96 -1.16
CA SER A 204 12.51 3.24 -0.44
C SER A 204 11.82 4.09 0.62
N GLU A 205 12.62 4.81 1.42
CA GLU A 205 12.15 5.67 2.51
C GLU A 205 11.28 6.83 2.03
N SER A 206 11.54 7.36 0.83
CA SER A 206 10.76 8.47 0.27
C SER A 206 9.56 7.99 -0.55
N LEU A 207 9.59 6.75 -1.04
CA LEU A 207 8.46 6.12 -1.71
C LEU A 207 7.37 5.71 -0.71
N LEU A 208 7.80 5.17 0.43
CA LEU A 208 6.91 4.65 1.49
C LEU A 208 6.70 5.64 2.64
N GLY A 209 7.60 6.61 2.81
CA GLY A 209 7.59 7.52 3.95
C GLY A 209 7.29 8.97 3.59
N LYS A 210 6.57 9.65 4.49
CA LYS A 210 6.30 11.10 4.56
C LYS A 210 5.22 11.70 3.67
N GLN A 211 4.26 10.92 3.20
CA GLN A 211 2.90 11.44 3.29
C GLN A 211 2.34 10.88 4.60
N GLN A 212 2.59 11.62 5.68
CA GLN A 212 1.74 11.57 6.87
C GLN A 212 0.35 11.92 6.38
N TYR A 213 -0.37 10.90 5.90
CA TYR A 213 -1.80 10.99 5.84
C TYR A 213 -2.21 11.24 7.27
N GLU A 214 -2.79 12.42 7.51
CA GLU A 214 -3.56 12.71 8.71
C GLU A 214 -4.79 11.79 8.71
N LEU A 215 -4.55 10.48 8.74
CA LEU A 215 -5.49 9.53 9.25
C LEU A 215 -5.63 9.94 10.71
N HIS A 216 -6.70 10.68 10.97
CA HIS A 216 -7.19 10.98 12.31
C HIS A 216 -7.18 9.66 13.09
N ASP A 217 -6.27 9.54 14.07
CA ASP A 217 -5.87 8.31 14.77
C ASP A 217 -5.05 7.29 13.97
N ALA A 218 -3.78 7.64 13.69
CA ALA A 218 -2.78 6.67 13.22
C ALA A 218 -1.92 6.16 14.39
N GLU A 219 -2.31 5.02 14.96
CA GLU A 219 -1.25 4.04 15.24
C GLU A 219 -0.45 3.88 13.94
N SER A 220 0.87 4.05 14.03
CA SER A 220 1.74 4.23 12.88
C SER A 220 1.72 2.99 11.99
N TYR A 221 0.85 2.96 10.98
CA TYR A 221 0.78 1.83 10.05
C TYR A 221 2.10 1.71 9.29
N MET A 222 2.69 0.52 9.35
CA MET A 222 3.92 0.21 8.63
C MET A 222 3.56 -0.48 7.31
N PHE A 223 3.81 0.21 6.20
CA PHE A 223 3.60 -0.34 4.86
C PHE A 223 4.88 -1.01 4.35
N THR A 224 4.73 -2.16 3.68
CA THR A 224 5.83 -2.84 2.97
C THR A 224 5.38 -3.16 1.55
N LEU A 225 6.27 -2.98 0.58
CA LEU A 225 6.03 -3.34 -0.82
C LEU A 225 6.88 -4.56 -1.16
N ARG A 226 6.23 -5.58 -1.73
CA ARG A 226 6.88 -6.84 -2.10
C ARG A 226 6.48 -7.23 -3.52
N GLN A 227 7.46 -7.71 -4.29
CA GLN A 227 7.17 -8.33 -5.58
C GLN A 227 6.37 -9.61 -5.38
N LEU A 228 5.37 -9.86 -6.21
CA LEU A 228 4.66 -11.15 -6.22
C LEU A 228 5.42 -12.15 -7.10
N LYS A 229 5.68 -13.34 -6.59
CA LYS A 229 6.17 -14.48 -7.39
C LYS A 229 5.07 -14.91 -8.36
N ALA A 230 5.45 -15.65 -9.41
CA ALA A 230 4.49 -16.26 -10.34
C ALA A 230 3.47 -17.19 -9.65
N SER A 231 3.77 -17.68 -8.44
CA SER A 231 2.86 -18.45 -7.58
C SER A 231 1.81 -17.61 -6.84
N GLY A 232 1.83 -16.29 -6.99
CA GLY A 232 0.96 -15.36 -6.25
C GLY A 232 1.41 -15.06 -4.81
N LEU A 233 2.52 -15.66 -4.36
CA LEU A 233 3.07 -15.42 -3.02
C LEU A 233 4.05 -14.24 -3.06
N PRO A 234 4.08 -13.38 -2.01
CA PRO A 234 5.08 -12.34 -1.91
C PRO A 234 6.49 -12.91 -1.89
N ALA A 235 7.42 -12.24 -2.55
CA ALA A 235 8.84 -12.53 -2.46
C ALA A 235 9.36 -12.27 -1.03
N ALA A 236 10.39 -13.01 -0.63
CA ALA A 236 11.00 -12.86 0.69
C ALA A 236 11.66 -11.48 0.82
N THR A 237 11.60 -10.89 2.01
CA THR A 237 12.19 -9.57 2.27
C THR A 237 13.70 -9.68 2.39
N ALA A 238 14.44 -8.76 1.77
CA ALA A 238 15.90 -8.67 1.89
C ALA A 238 16.35 -8.35 3.33
N THR A 239 15.47 -7.79 4.16
CA THR A 239 15.78 -7.31 5.52
C THR A 239 15.63 -8.38 6.62
N GLY A 240 15.28 -9.63 6.29
CA GLY A 240 15.20 -10.72 7.27
C GLY A 240 14.13 -10.54 8.36
N TYR A 241 13.26 -9.52 8.26
CA TYR A 241 12.13 -9.32 9.15
C TYR A 241 10.88 -9.95 8.52
N ASP A 242 10.50 -11.13 9.01
CA ASP A 242 9.20 -11.74 8.77
C ASP A 242 8.29 -11.36 9.95
N PRO A 243 7.19 -10.62 9.74
CA PRO A 243 6.28 -10.23 10.82
C PRO A 243 5.54 -11.43 11.43
#